data_AF-A0A1C2J8A0-F1
#
_entry.id   AF-A0A1C2J8A0-F1
#
_cell.length_a   1.000
_cell.length_b   1.000
_cell.length_c   1.000
_cell.angle_alpha   90.00
_cell.angle_beta   90.00
_cell.angle_gamma   90.00
#
_symmetry.space_group_name_H-M   'P 1'
#
loop_
_entity.id
_entity.type
_entity.pdbx_description
1 polymer ?
#
loop_
_entity_poly.entity_id
_entity_poly.type
_entity_poly.pdbx_seq_one_letter_code
_entity_poly.pdbx_strand_id
1 'polypeptide(L)'
;MNIVEAAETLNVRHDADHLVVKAAYHALAKRYHPDRGGNTAIMQKINEAYNYISTRSQAARLAEWERLQPKPQPPQPPQPPQPPQPPQPQPPQPEQRQSWRVGQFDEYVAAYMAEKASKTTPPFSGSTTRPWKPTPTRRERWASWKRHKPWPVRWLANLGIFLLIMAGRLAVVAGMFYGYAEGVRWAVASLAHGAWVLLIIFPGIMVVLAGLYVTAIFAGNFMLGGWKGLGDFLNDRGHEGLMPDPDAWTRKAAGRSRTRWL
;
A
#
# COMPACT_ATOMS: atom_id res chain seq x y z
N MET A 1 5.90 24.58 -6.35
CA MET A 1 5.07 23.81 -7.26
C MET A 1 3.60 24.07 -6.95
N ASN A 2 2.80 24.46 -7.93
CA ASN A 2 1.33 24.51 -7.82
C ASN A 2 0.68 23.36 -8.63
N ILE A 3 -0.63 23.15 -8.48
CA ILE A 3 -1.32 22.05 -9.19
C ILE A 3 -1.25 22.16 -10.72
N VAL A 4 -1.23 23.37 -11.28
CA VAL A 4 -1.16 23.60 -12.74
C VAL A 4 0.22 23.20 -13.27
N GLU A 5 1.27 23.70 -12.63
CA GLU A 5 2.68 23.43 -12.96
C GLU A 5 3.00 21.93 -12.83
N ALA A 6 2.48 21.26 -11.79
CA ALA A 6 2.66 19.82 -11.62
C ALA A 6 1.94 19.00 -12.70
N ALA A 7 0.73 19.39 -13.08
CA ALA A 7 -0.04 18.73 -14.13
C ALA A 7 0.61 18.91 -15.51
N GLU A 8 1.11 20.12 -15.80
CA GLU A 8 1.86 20.44 -17.01
C GLU A 8 3.17 19.66 -17.10
N THR A 9 3.93 19.59 -16.00
CA THR A 9 5.21 18.84 -15.95
C THR A 9 5.01 17.36 -16.26
N LEU A 10 3.91 16.76 -15.78
CA LEU A 10 3.56 15.37 -16.07
C LEU A 10 2.77 15.18 -17.37
N ASN A 11 2.42 16.27 -18.06
CA ASN A 11 1.56 16.29 -19.24
C ASN A 11 0.23 15.53 -19.04
N VAL A 12 -0.44 15.79 -17.91
CA VAL A 12 -1.75 15.22 -17.54
C VAL A 12 -2.73 16.33 -17.19
N ARG A 13 -4.03 16.00 -17.17
CA ARG A 13 -5.03 16.93 -16.63
C ARG A 13 -4.91 17.07 -15.11
N HIS A 14 -5.22 18.25 -14.57
CA HIS A 14 -5.21 18.52 -13.12
C HIS A 14 -6.16 17.60 -12.34
N ASP A 15 -7.25 17.16 -12.98
CA ASP A 15 -8.28 16.25 -12.44
C ASP A 15 -8.04 14.78 -12.78
N ALA A 16 -6.90 14.43 -13.39
CA ALA A 16 -6.62 13.06 -13.83
C ALA A 16 -6.62 12.05 -12.66
N ASP A 17 -7.08 10.83 -12.95
CA ASP A 17 -7.06 9.71 -12.01
C ASP A 17 -5.62 9.32 -11.63
N HIS A 18 -5.44 8.83 -10.41
CA HIS A 18 -4.14 8.44 -9.86
C HIS A 18 -3.43 7.39 -10.73
N LEU A 19 -4.19 6.50 -11.39
CA LEU A 19 -3.63 5.52 -12.33
C LEU A 19 -3.02 6.19 -13.57
N VAL A 20 -3.66 7.24 -14.09
CA VAL A 20 -3.19 8.01 -15.25
C VAL A 20 -1.93 8.80 -14.87
N VAL A 21 -1.95 9.45 -13.70
CA VAL A 21 -0.78 10.16 -13.16
C VAL A 21 0.41 9.23 -12.99
N LYS A 22 0.20 8.03 -12.44
CA LYS A 22 1.25 7.02 -12.26
C LYS A 22 1.78 6.50 -13.60
N ALA A 23 0.91 6.27 -14.57
CA ALA A 23 1.32 5.82 -15.90
C ALA A 23 2.16 6.90 -16.63
N ALA A 24 1.75 8.17 -16.56
CA ALA A 24 2.47 9.29 -17.13
C ALA A 24 3.86 9.46 -16.47
N TYR A 25 3.93 9.37 -15.13
CA TYR A 25 5.19 9.37 -14.40
C TYR A 25 6.13 8.27 -14.88
N HIS A 26 5.68 7.02 -14.96
CA HIS A 26 6.53 5.91 -15.43
C HIS A 26 7.01 6.11 -16.88
N ALA A 27 6.15 6.63 -17.77
CA ALA A 27 6.51 6.91 -19.15
C ALA A 27 7.61 8.01 -19.24
N LEU A 28 7.46 9.09 -18.47
CA LEU A 28 8.42 10.19 -18.42
C LEU A 28 9.74 9.77 -17.75
N ALA A 29 9.66 9.07 -16.62
CA ALA A 29 10.82 8.52 -15.92
C ALA A 29 11.62 7.59 -16.83
N LYS A 30 10.94 6.73 -17.61
CA LYS A 30 11.61 5.83 -18.57
C LYS A 30 12.45 6.59 -19.60
N ARG A 31 12.01 7.79 -20.00
CA ARG A 31 12.62 8.64 -21.02
C ARG A 31 13.74 9.53 -20.46
N TYR A 32 13.56 10.08 -19.27
CA TYR A 32 14.47 11.07 -18.69
C TYR A 32 15.37 10.53 -17.56
N HIS A 33 15.37 9.22 -17.32
CA HIS A 33 16.23 8.61 -16.30
C HIS A 33 17.72 8.87 -16.57
N PRO A 34 18.52 9.29 -15.57
CA PRO A 34 19.94 9.55 -15.74
C PRO A 34 20.73 8.33 -16.24
N ASP A 35 20.42 7.13 -15.74
CA ASP A 35 21.05 5.87 -16.18
C ASP A 35 20.85 5.54 -17.67
N ARG A 36 19.91 6.22 -18.33
CA ARG A 36 19.66 6.07 -19.78
C ARG A 36 20.12 7.28 -20.59
N GLY A 37 20.99 8.11 -20.02
CA GLY A 37 21.46 9.35 -20.64
C GLY A 37 20.43 10.49 -20.59
N GLY A 38 19.44 10.40 -19.71
CA GLY A 38 18.49 11.48 -19.45
C GLY A 38 19.08 12.60 -18.57
N ASN A 39 18.35 13.71 -18.47
CA ASN A 39 18.77 14.86 -17.67
C ASN A 39 18.25 14.75 -16.22
N THR A 40 19.17 14.70 -15.26
CA THR A 40 18.87 14.62 -13.82
C THR A 40 17.96 15.74 -13.33
N ALA A 41 18.16 16.98 -13.79
CA ALA A 41 17.34 18.13 -13.36
C ALA A 41 15.89 18.00 -13.84
N ILE A 42 15.68 17.44 -15.04
CA ILE A 42 14.34 17.17 -15.57
C ILE A 42 13.67 16.05 -14.75
N MET A 43 14.42 14.99 -14.45
CA MET A 43 13.91 13.89 -13.64
C MET A 43 13.52 14.33 -12.22
N GLN A 44 14.30 15.24 -11.61
CA GLN A 44 13.95 15.84 -10.31
C GLN A 44 12.62 16.59 -10.36
N LYS A 45 12.41 17.44 -11.39
CA LYS A 45 11.12 18.14 -11.58
C LYS A 45 9.94 17.17 -11.75
N ILE A 46 10.14 16.08 -12.50
CA ILE A 46 9.13 15.03 -12.69
C ILE A 46 8.78 14.36 -11.34
N ASN A 47 9.79 14.05 -10.53
CA ASN A 47 9.59 13.46 -9.20
C ASN A 47 8.84 14.40 -8.26
N GLU A 48 9.20 15.68 -8.24
CA GLU A 48 8.51 16.71 -7.46
C GLU A 48 7.04 16.85 -7.88
N ALA A 49 6.78 16.90 -9.19
CA ALA A 49 5.42 16.95 -9.74
C ALA A 49 4.58 15.72 -9.34
N TYR A 50 5.16 14.53 -9.46
CA TYR A 50 4.50 13.28 -9.11
C TYR A 50 4.17 13.20 -7.61
N ASN A 51 5.13 13.55 -6.76
CA ASN A 51 4.92 13.58 -5.31
C ASN A 51 3.83 14.60 -4.94
N TYR A 52 3.83 15.78 -5.57
CA TYR A 52 2.82 16.81 -5.31
C TYR A 52 1.38 16.36 -5.62
N ILE A 53 1.19 15.70 -6.77
CA ILE A 53 -0.14 15.26 -7.23
C ILE A 53 -0.59 13.98 -6.51
N SER A 54 0.30 13.03 -6.27
CA SER A 54 -0.05 11.73 -5.66
C SER A 54 -0.45 11.83 -4.19
N THR A 55 0.07 12.81 -3.45
CA THR A 55 -0.29 13.01 -2.04
C THR A 55 -1.65 13.68 -1.84
N ARG A 56 -2.27 14.23 -2.91
CA ARG A 56 -3.52 14.97 -2.83
C ARG A 56 -4.68 14.19 -3.43
N SER A 57 -5.82 14.21 -2.73
CA SER A 57 -7.06 13.68 -3.29
C SER A 57 -7.50 14.49 -4.52
N GLN A 58 -8.28 13.89 -5.40
CA GLN A 58 -8.82 14.57 -6.59
C GLN A 58 -9.62 15.82 -6.22
N ALA A 59 -10.43 15.75 -5.16
CA ALA A 59 -11.19 16.89 -4.65
C ALA A 59 -10.29 18.05 -4.17
N ALA A 60 -9.20 17.74 -3.47
CA ALA A 60 -8.25 18.77 -3.03
C ALA A 60 -7.55 19.45 -4.22
N ARG A 61 -7.21 18.68 -5.26
CA ARG A 61 -6.61 19.22 -6.50
C ARG A 61 -7.56 20.15 -7.26
N LEU A 62 -8.84 19.77 -7.36
CA LEU A 62 -9.89 20.60 -7.98
C LEU A 62 -10.08 21.92 -7.22
N ALA A 63 -10.23 21.85 -5.89
CA ALA A 63 -10.41 23.05 -5.06
C ALA A 63 -9.20 24.00 -5.14
N GLU A 64 -7.98 23.46 -5.24
CA GLU A 64 -6.78 24.27 -5.43
C GLU A 64 -6.76 24.93 -6.82
N TRP A 65 -7.11 24.19 -7.87
CA TRP A 65 -7.20 24.71 -9.23
C TRP A 65 -8.25 25.82 -9.37
N GLU A 66 -9.42 25.67 -8.73
CA GLU A 66 -10.47 26.71 -8.68
C GLU A 66 -9.98 28.00 -8.02
N ARG A 67 -9.16 27.91 -6.96
CA ARG A 67 -8.58 29.09 -6.29
C ARG A 67 -7.59 29.84 -7.18
N LEU A 68 -6.91 29.11 -8.07
CA LEU A 68 -5.93 29.67 -9.00
C LEU A 68 -6.59 30.27 -10.25
N GLN A 69 -7.88 29.98 -10.49
CA GLN A 69 -8.57 30.65 -11.59
C GLN A 69 -8.67 32.15 -11.32
N PRO A 70 -8.35 33.01 -12.31
CA PRO A 70 -8.60 34.42 -12.20
C PRO A 70 -10.10 34.60 -11.98
N LYS A 71 -10.49 35.12 -10.81
CA LYS A 71 -11.88 35.47 -10.55
C LYS A 71 -12.33 36.42 -11.67
N PRO A 72 -13.49 36.17 -12.30
CA PRO A 72 -14.02 37.10 -13.28
C PRO A 72 -14.09 38.49 -12.61
N GLN A 73 -13.37 39.45 -13.19
CA GLN A 73 -13.41 40.82 -12.70
C GLN A 73 -14.87 41.26 -12.76
N PRO A 74 -15.43 41.85 -11.69
CA PRO A 74 -16.76 42.45 -11.78
C PRO A 74 -16.77 43.43 -12.95
N PRO A 75 -17.86 43.50 -13.73
CA PRO A 75 -17.95 44.42 -14.85
C PRO A 75 -17.53 45.80 -14.37
N GLN A 76 -16.49 46.37 -14.99
CA GLN A 76 -16.07 47.72 -14.67
C GLN A 76 -17.30 48.63 -14.82
N PRO A 77 -17.60 49.48 -13.82
CA PRO A 77 -18.67 50.45 -13.98
C PRO A 77 -18.41 51.23 -15.28
N PRO A 78 -19.45 51.50 -16.10
CA PRO A 78 -19.29 52.18 -17.37
C PRO A 78 -18.47 53.45 -17.15
N GLN A 79 -17.32 53.53 -17.82
CA GLN A 79 -16.48 54.72 -17.74
C GLN A 79 -17.34 55.92 -18.18
N PRO A 80 -17.33 57.04 -17.44
CA PRO A 80 -18.02 58.24 -17.88
C PRO A 80 -17.51 58.62 -19.28
N PRO A 81 -18.39 59.09 -20.18
CA PRO A 81 -17.99 59.44 -21.54
C PRO A 81 -16.82 60.42 -21.50
N GLN A 82 -15.71 60.03 -22.12
CA GLN A 82 -14.56 60.92 -22.25
C GLN A 82 -14.99 62.14 -23.07
N PRO A 83 -14.65 63.37 -22.64
CA PRO A 83 -14.94 64.56 -23.44
C PRO A 83 -14.28 64.42 -24.83
N PRO A 84 -14.95 64.84 -25.90
CA PRO A 84 -14.44 64.68 -27.26
C PRO A 84 -13.08 65.36 -27.38
N GLN A 85 -12.06 64.58 -27.73
CA GLN A 85 -10.74 65.11 -28.06
C GLN A 85 -10.83 65.96 -29.34
N PRO A 86 -10.16 67.13 -29.40
CA PRO A 86 -10.11 67.93 -30.62
C PRO A 86 -9.49 67.11 -31.77
N PRO A 87 -10.01 67.23 -33.00
CA PRO A 87 -9.58 66.40 -34.11
C PRO A 87 -8.10 66.65 -34.42
N GLN A 88 -7.29 65.60 -34.29
CA GLN A 88 -5.93 65.60 -34.84
C GLN A 88 -6.00 65.54 -36.38
N PRO A 89 -5.18 66.32 -37.10
CA PRO A 89 -5.12 66.26 -38.56
C PRO A 89 -4.61 64.88 -39.02
N GLN A 90 -5.48 64.11 -39.66
CA GLN A 90 -5.13 62.83 -40.27
C GLN A 90 -4.40 63.06 -41.62
N PRO A 91 -3.28 62.37 -41.90
CA PRO A 91 -2.74 62.31 -43.25
C PRO A 91 -3.67 61.48 -44.17
N PRO A 92 -3.73 61.77 -45.47
CA PRO A 92 -4.71 61.17 -46.37
C PRO A 92 -4.46 59.66 -46.53
N GLN A 93 -5.40 58.84 -46.06
CA GLN A 93 -5.43 57.41 -46.38
C GLN A 93 -6.18 57.19 -47.71
N PRO A 94 -5.67 56.33 -48.60
CA PRO A 94 -6.34 55.98 -49.84
C PRO A 94 -7.60 55.15 -49.57
N GLU A 95 -8.62 55.56 -50.32
CA GLU A 95 -9.98 55.07 -50.40
C GLU A 95 -10.08 53.55 -50.63
N GLN A 96 -10.40 52.79 -49.57
CA GLN A 96 -11.02 51.47 -49.71
C GLN A 96 -12.37 51.44 -49.02
N ARG A 97 -13.34 52.08 -49.68
CA ARG A 97 -14.75 51.78 -49.51
C ARG A 97 -15.02 50.39 -50.09
N GLN A 98 -15.02 49.36 -49.24
CA GLN A 98 -15.78 48.16 -49.54
C GLN A 98 -17.14 48.27 -48.87
N SER A 99 -18.05 48.84 -49.66
CA SER A 99 -19.49 48.83 -49.45
C SER A 99 -19.99 47.39 -49.41
N TRP A 100 -20.58 46.97 -48.31
CA TRP A 100 -21.43 45.79 -48.26
C TRP A 100 -22.64 46.03 -49.16
N ARG A 101 -22.63 45.42 -50.36
CA ARG A 101 -23.79 45.42 -51.26
C ARG A 101 -24.86 44.49 -50.71
N VAL A 102 -26.01 45.08 -50.40
CA VAL A 102 -27.29 44.37 -50.26
C VAL A 102 -27.53 43.61 -51.58
N GLY A 103 -27.44 42.28 -51.53
CA GLY A 103 -27.56 41.38 -52.69
C GLY A 103 -26.79 40.05 -52.55
N GLN A 104 -25.80 39.99 -51.66
CA GLN A 104 -24.95 38.79 -51.51
C GLN A 104 -25.61 37.64 -50.72
N PHE A 105 -26.76 37.88 -50.10
CA PHE A 105 -27.51 36.84 -49.37
C PHE A 105 -28.27 35.91 -50.33
N ASP A 106 -28.78 36.43 -51.45
CA ASP A 106 -29.50 35.64 -52.45
C ASP A 106 -28.56 34.72 -53.24
N GLU A 107 -27.32 35.14 -53.44
CA GLU A 107 -26.28 34.37 -54.13
C GLU A 107 -25.78 33.19 -53.28
N TYR A 108 -25.69 33.37 -51.95
CA TYR A 108 -25.34 32.28 -51.02
C TYR A 108 -26.46 31.23 -50.92
N VAL A 109 -27.72 31.67 -50.89
CA VAL A 109 -28.88 30.76 -50.85
C VAL A 109 -29.07 30.03 -52.19
N ALA A 110 -28.83 30.69 -53.33
CA ALA A 110 -28.87 30.06 -54.64
C ALA A 110 -27.76 29.00 -54.82
N ALA A 111 -26.54 29.26 -54.36
CA ALA A 111 -25.44 28.29 -54.40
C ALA A 111 -25.71 27.07 -53.51
N TYR A 112 -26.26 27.29 -52.31
CA TYR A 112 -26.63 26.20 -51.39
C TYR A 112 -27.78 25.33 -51.93
N MET A 113 -28.77 25.94 -52.58
CA MET A 113 -29.86 25.19 -53.23
C MET A 113 -29.41 24.45 -54.49
N ALA A 114 -28.47 25.01 -55.27
CA ALA A 114 -27.91 24.36 -56.45
C ALA A 114 -27.08 23.11 -56.10
N GLU A 115 -26.27 23.15 -55.03
CA GLU A 115 -25.53 21.98 -54.55
C GLU A 115 -26.46 20.87 -54.01
N LYS A 116 -27.58 21.26 -53.40
CA LYS A 116 -28.59 20.31 -52.92
C LYS A 116 -29.41 19.70 -54.07
N ALA A 117 -29.72 20.49 -55.10
CA ALA A 117 -30.41 20.02 -56.30
C ALA A 117 -29.55 19.03 -57.10
N SER A 118 -28.24 19.26 -57.20
CA SER A 118 -27.30 18.35 -57.90
C SER A 118 -27.07 17.01 -57.18
N LYS A 119 -27.49 16.88 -55.91
CA LYS A 119 -27.45 15.60 -55.17
C LYS A 119 -28.75 14.78 -55.29
N THR A 120 -29.70 15.22 -56.11
CA THR A 120 -30.93 14.47 -56.38
C THR A 120 -30.70 13.42 -57.47
N THR A 121 -30.42 12.21 -56.99
CA THR A 121 -30.82 10.89 -57.53
C THR A 121 -30.55 10.60 -59.01
N PRO A 122 -29.72 9.59 -59.36
CA PRO A 122 -29.68 9.06 -60.71
C PRO A 122 -31.05 8.48 -61.12
N PRO A 123 -31.43 8.55 -62.40
CA PRO A 123 -32.70 8.00 -62.88
C PRO A 123 -32.76 6.49 -62.60
N PHE A 124 -33.80 6.09 -61.88
CA PHE A 124 -34.18 4.70 -61.66
C PHE A 124 -34.64 4.11 -63.00
N SER A 125 -33.69 3.61 -63.79
CA SER A 125 -33.97 2.74 -64.94
C SER A 125 -33.45 1.34 -64.63
N GLY A 126 -34.32 0.35 -64.66
CA GLY A 126 -33.90 -1.06 -64.68
C GLY A 126 -34.61 -1.94 -63.67
N SER A 127 -35.54 -2.73 -64.21
CA SER A 127 -36.13 -3.96 -63.68
C SER A 127 -35.53 -4.53 -62.39
N THR A 128 -36.42 -4.74 -61.43
CA THR A 128 -36.24 -5.44 -60.15
C THR A 128 -35.95 -6.93 -60.34
N THR A 129 -34.86 -7.30 -60.99
CA THR A 129 -34.26 -8.63 -60.81
C THR A 129 -33.23 -8.49 -59.72
N ARG A 130 -33.64 -8.73 -58.46
CA ARG A 130 -32.72 -8.78 -57.33
C ARG A 130 -31.60 -9.76 -57.69
N PRO A 131 -30.34 -9.33 -57.83
CA PRO A 131 -29.25 -10.25 -58.12
C PRO A 131 -29.21 -11.29 -56.99
N TRP A 132 -29.30 -12.56 -57.36
CA TRP A 132 -29.24 -13.67 -56.42
C TRP A 132 -27.96 -13.54 -55.61
N LYS A 133 -28.09 -13.18 -54.33
CA LYS A 133 -26.92 -13.11 -53.44
C LYS A 133 -26.47 -14.56 -53.21
N PRO A 134 -25.20 -14.89 -53.49
CA PRO A 134 -24.68 -16.23 -53.19
C PRO A 134 -24.87 -16.53 -51.71
N THR A 135 -25.27 -17.75 -51.41
CA THR A 135 -25.51 -18.19 -50.03
C THR A 135 -24.22 -17.98 -49.24
N PRO A 136 -24.24 -17.21 -48.13
CA PRO A 136 -23.01 -16.85 -47.43
C PRO A 136 -22.28 -18.11 -46.98
N THR A 137 -20.99 -18.15 -47.30
CA THR A 137 -20.13 -19.29 -46.99
C THR A 137 -20.05 -19.50 -45.47
N ARG A 138 -19.71 -20.73 -45.03
CA ARG A 138 -19.62 -21.05 -43.60
C ARG A 138 -18.63 -20.13 -42.86
N ARG A 139 -17.58 -19.67 -43.54
CA ARG A 139 -16.60 -18.70 -43.03
C ARG A 139 -17.21 -17.31 -42.84
N GLU A 140 -17.97 -16.81 -43.79
CA GLU A 140 -18.61 -15.48 -43.71
C GLU A 140 -19.69 -15.44 -42.63
N ARG A 141 -20.48 -16.51 -42.48
CA ARG A 141 -21.43 -16.65 -41.35
C ARG A 141 -20.72 -16.63 -40.00
N TRP A 142 -19.56 -17.26 -39.90
CA TRP A 142 -18.79 -17.24 -38.65
C TRP A 142 -18.16 -15.86 -38.38
N ALA A 143 -17.70 -15.16 -39.41
CA ALA A 143 -17.16 -13.82 -39.30
C ALA A 143 -18.23 -12.75 -38.96
N SER A 144 -19.45 -12.89 -39.47
CA SER A 144 -20.57 -12.01 -39.09
C SER A 144 -21.03 -12.29 -37.66
N TRP A 145 -21.10 -13.57 -37.26
CA TRP A 145 -21.41 -13.97 -35.89
C TRP A 145 -20.38 -13.46 -34.88
N LYS A 146 -19.08 -13.47 -35.23
CA LYS A 146 -18.03 -12.85 -34.38
C LYS A 146 -18.20 -11.34 -34.20
N ARG A 147 -18.70 -10.62 -35.21
CA ARG A 147 -18.98 -9.18 -35.12
C ARG A 147 -20.23 -8.88 -34.30
N HIS A 148 -21.24 -9.75 -34.39
CA HIS A 148 -22.46 -9.71 -33.59
C HIS A 148 -22.38 -10.73 -32.45
N LYS A 149 -21.33 -10.65 -31.62
CA LYS A 149 -21.33 -11.45 -30.38
C LYS A 149 -22.60 -11.10 -29.61
N PRO A 150 -23.51 -12.05 -29.37
CA PRO A 150 -24.71 -11.77 -28.59
C PRO A 150 -24.23 -11.29 -27.21
N TRP A 151 -24.77 -10.16 -26.78
CA TRP A 151 -24.49 -9.53 -25.48
C TRP A 151 -24.34 -10.53 -24.31
N PRO A 152 -25.17 -11.59 -24.15
CA PRO A 152 -25.00 -12.57 -23.08
C PRO A 152 -23.67 -13.34 -23.11
N VAL A 153 -23.09 -13.61 -24.28
CA VAL A 153 -21.81 -14.34 -24.38
C VAL A 153 -20.65 -13.47 -23.89
N ARG A 154 -20.69 -12.16 -24.17
CA ARG A 154 -19.68 -11.21 -23.63
C ARG A 154 -19.82 -11.09 -22.11
N TRP A 155 -21.06 -11.08 -21.62
CA TRP A 155 -21.33 -11.01 -20.19
C TRP A 155 -20.83 -12.27 -19.45
N LEU A 156 -21.12 -13.46 -19.97
CA LEU A 156 -20.63 -14.73 -19.40
C LEU A 156 -19.10 -14.83 -19.41
N ALA A 157 -18.45 -14.38 -20.48
CA ALA A 157 -16.99 -14.36 -20.54
C ALA A 157 -16.38 -13.42 -19.49
N ASN A 158 -16.95 -12.22 -19.33
CA ASN A 158 -16.52 -11.27 -18.31
C ASN A 158 -16.79 -11.80 -16.89
N LEU A 159 -17.92 -12.46 -16.67
CA LEU A 159 -18.24 -13.11 -15.39
C LEU A 159 -17.24 -14.22 -15.07
N GLY A 160 -16.87 -15.05 -16.05
CA GLY A 160 -15.86 -16.10 -15.89
C GLY A 160 -14.49 -15.52 -15.52
N ILE A 161 -14.06 -14.45 -16.19
CA ILE A 161 -12.81 -13.74 -15.86
C ILE A 161 -12.87 -13.16 -14.45
N PHE A 162 -13.98 -12.55 -14.07
CA PHE A 162 -14.18 -12.00 -12.73
C PHE A 162 -14.11 -13.08 -11.64
N LEU A 163 -14.79 -14.22 -11.84
CA LEU A 163 -14.74 -15.35 -10.91
C LEU A 163 -13.33 -15.93 -10.78
N LEU A 164 -12.59 -16.02 -11.88
CA LEU A 164 -11.19 -16.46 -11.86
C LEU A 164 -10.31 -15.52 -11.03
N ILE A 165 -10.48 -14.21 -11.20
CA ILE A 165 -9.75 -13.20 -10.41
C ILE A 165 -10.11 -13.30 -8.92
N MET A 166 -11.40 -13.48 -8.60
CA MET A 166 -11.85 -13.66 -7.22
C MET A 166 -11.29 -14.94 -6.59
N ALA A 167 -11.31 -16.06 -7.32
CA ALA A 167 -10.71 -17.32 -6.88
C ALA A 167 -9.20 -17.17 -6.62
N GLY A 168 -8.48 -16.50 -7.51
CA GLY A 168 -7.06 -16.21 -7.32
C GLY A 168 -6.79 -15.37 -6.06
N ARG A 169 -7.60 -14.35 -5.79
CA ARG A 169 -7.49 -13.54 -4.58
C ARG A 169 -7.79 -14.34 -3.31
N LEU A 170 -8.83 -15.19 -3.33
CA LEU A 170 -9.15 -16.06 -2.21
C LEU A 170 -8.03 -17.07 -1.92
N ALA A 171 -7.39 -17.62 -2.95
CA ALA A 171 -6.25 -18.51 -2.78
C ALA A 171 -5.05 -17.82 -2.10
N VAL A 172 -4.76 -16.56 -2.46
CA VAL A 172 -3.71 -15.77 -1.79
C VAL A 172 -4.03 -15.56 -0.31
N VAL A 173 -5.27 -15.17 0.00
CA VAL A 173 -5.72 -14.99 1.39
C VAL A 173 -5.62 -16.30 2.18
N ALA A 174 -6.08 -17.42 1.61
CA ALA A 174 -5.96 -18.74 2.23
C ALA A 174 -4.49 -19.13 2.47
N GLY A 175 -3.59 -18.83 1.53
CA GLY A 175 -2.15 -19.04 1.69
C GLY A 175 -1.55 -18.23 2.83
N MET A 176 -1.99 -16.98 3.03
CA MET A 176 -1.55 -16.16 4.16
C MET A 176 -2.02 -16.74 5.51
N PHE A 177 -3.28 -17.17 5.60
CA PHE A 177 -3.79 -17.82 6.82
C PHE A 177 -3.08 -19.13 7.12
N TYR A 178 -2.77 -19.93 6.08
CA TYR A 178 -2.00 -21.16 6.24
C TYR A 178 -0.58 -20.88 6.76
N GLY A 179 0.12 -19.91 6.16
CA GLY A 179 1.45 -19.49 6.63
C GLY A 179 1.43 -18.98 8.08
N TYR A 180 0.39 -18.24 8.47
CA TYR A 180 0.21 -17.80 9.85
C TYR A 180 -0.02 -18.97 10.81
N ALA A 181 -0.91 -19.90 10.47
CA ALA A 181 -1.20 -21.08 11.29
C ALA A 181 0.07 -21.93 11.49
N GLU A 182 0.87 -22.10 10.45
CA GLU A 182 2.13 -22.84 10.52
C GLU A 182 3.17 -22.09 11.39
N GLY A 183 3.27 -20.77 11.25
CA GLY A 183 4.10 -19.93 12.12
C GLY A 183 3.72 -20.06 13.60
N VAL A 184 2.42 -20.04 13.92
CA VAL A 184 1.92 -20.26 15.29
C VAL A 184 2.29 -21.66 15.79
N ARG A 185 2.15 -22.70 14.95
CA ARG A 185 2.53 -24.07 15.29
C ARG A 185 4.01 -24.18 15.69
N TRP A 186 4.90 -23.56 14.91
CA TRP A 186 6.34 -23.52 15.21
C TRP A 186 6.67 -22.72 16.47
N ALA A 187 5.98 -21.59 16.69
CA ALA A 187 6.15 -20.78 17.90
C ALA A 187 5.75 -21.56 19.16
N VAL A 188 4.60 -22.24 19.13
CA VAL A 188 4.14 -23.09 20.25
C VAL A 188 5.12 -24.23 20.51
N ALA A 189 5.61 -24.91 19.47
CA ALA A 189 6.61 -25.97 19.61
C ALA A 189 7.93 -25.44 20.22
N SER A 190 8.37 -24.26 19.82
CA SER A 190 9.59 -23.62 20.32
C SER A 190 9.46 -23.21 21.79
N LEU A 191 8.30 -22.65 22.17
CA LEU A 191 7.99 -22.31 23.57
C LEU A 191 7.92 -23.57 24.44
N ALA A 192 7.29 -24.65 23.95
CA ALA A 192 7.25 -25.92 24.66
C ALA A 192 8.66 -26.50 24.86
N HIS A 193 9.52 -26.43 23.84
CA HIS A 193 10.91 -26.88 23.96
C HIS A 193 11.71 -26.01 24.93
N GLY A 194 11.56 -24.68 24.89
CA GLY A 194 12.20 -23.76 25.83
C GLY A 194 11.77 -24.00 27.28
N ALA A 195 10.48 -24.22 27.51
CA ALA A 195 9.95 -24.58 28.82
C ALA A 195 10.51 -25.93 29.31
N TRP A 196 10.59 -26.93 28.44
CA TRP A 196 11.17 -28.24 28.77
C TRP A 196 12.65 -28.15 29.15
N VAL A 197 13.44 -27.38 28.40
CA VAL A 197 14.86 -27.12 28.69
C VAL A 197 15.02 -26.41 30.05
N LEU A 198 14.18 -25.40 30.34
CA LEU A 198 14.15 -24.73 31.63
C LEU A 198 13.85 -25.69 32.78
N LEU A 199 12.90 -26.61 32.59
CA LEU A 199 12.51 -27.61 33.59
C LEU A 199 13.65 -28.60 33.90
N ILE A 200 14.53 -28.87 32.94
CA ILE A 200 15.71 -29.74 33.15
C ILE A 200 16.88 -28.98 33.79
N ILE A 201 17.16 -27.76 33.33
CA ILE A 201 18.32 -26.99 33.79
C ILE A 201 18.08 -26.41 35.20
N PHE A 202 16.87 -25.94 35.49
CA PHE A 202 16.56 -25.25 36.74
C PHE A 202 16.82 -26.10 38.01
N PRO A 203 16.42 -27.39 38.07
CA PRO A 203 16.79 -28.26 39.19
C PRO A 203 18.30 -28.43 39.34
N GLY A 204 19.03 -28.56 38.23
CA GLY A 204 20.49 -28.64 38.23
C GLY A 204 21.13 -27.39 38.85
N ILE A 205 20.67 -26.20 38.45
CA ILE A 205 21.11 -24.93 39.03
C ILE A 205 20.78 -24.88 40.52
N MET A 206 19.57 -25.28 40.93
CA MET A 206 19.17 -25.29 42.34
C MET A 206 20.04 -26.21 43.19
N VAL A 207 20.41 -27.39 42.67
CA VAL A 207 21.31 -28.32 43.36
C VAL A 207 22.71 -27.72 43.52
N VAL A 208 23.24 -27.07 42.48
CA VAL A 208 24.56 -26.40 42.54
C VAL A 208 24.53 -25.25 43.56
N LEU A 209 23.50 -24.41 43.54
CA LEU A 209 23.34 -23.31 44.50
C LEU A 209 23.19 -23.83 45.94
N ALA A 210 22.41 -24.90 46.16
CA ALA A 210 22.28 -25.53 47.46
C ALA A 210 23.63 -26.08 47.96
N GLY A 211 24.40 -26.73 47.07
CA GLY A 211 25.76 -27.19 47.38
C GLY A 211 26.68 -26.04 47.79
N LEU A 212 26.71 -24.96 47.00
CA LEU A 212 27.49 -23.76 47.31
C LEU A 212 27.08 -23.13 48.65
N TYR A 213 25.78 -23.08 48.94
CA TYR A 213 25.26 -22.55 50.20
C TYR A 213 25.72 -23.38 51.41
N VAL A 214 25.64 -24.71 51.31
CA VAL A 214 26.16 -25.62 52.35
C VAL A 214 27.66 -25.44 52.54
N THR A 215 28.44 -25.35 51.46
CA THR A 215 29.88 -25.07 51.53
C THR A 215 30.18 -23.74 52.22
N ALA A 216 29.39 -22.70 51.92
CA ALA A 216 29.53 -21.39 52.57
C ALA A 216 29.23 -21.44 54.07
N ILE A 217 28.21 -22.19 54.51
CA ILE A 217 27.91 -22.39 55.94
C ILE A 217 29.09 -23.07 56.65
N PHE A 218 29.64 -24.15 56.07
CA PHE A 218 30.79 -24.83 56.64
C PHE A 218 32.01 -23.90 56.71
N ALA A 219 32.30 -23.15 55.65
CA ALA A 219 33.39 -22.19 55.63
C ALA A 219 33.21 -21.06 56.67
N GLY A 220 31.99 -20.55 56.81
CA GLY A 220 31.65 -19.54 57.83
C GLY A 220 31.83 -20.05 59.26
N ASN A 221 31.30 -21.25 59.56
CA ASN A 221 31.49 -21.91 60.86
C ASN A 221 32.97 -22.19 61.15
N PHE A 222 33.74 -22.56 60.12
CA PHE A 222 35.18 -22.76 60.22
C PHE A 222 35.93 -21.47 60.55
N MET A 223 35.57 -20.33 59.93
CA MET A 223 36.16 -19.02 60.21
C MET A 223 35.76 -18.43 61.58
N LEU A 224 34.53 -18.68 62.05
CA LEU A 224 34.00 -18.11 63.30
C LEU A 224 34.42 -18.84 64.59
N GLY A 225 35.36 -19.79 64.51
CA GLY A 225 35.93 -20.45 65.69
C GLY A 225 35.80 -21.98 65.73
N GLY A 226 35.33 -22.62 64.65
CA GLY A 226 35.21 -24.08 64.55
C GLY A 226 36.52 -24.87 64.74
N TRP A 227 37.69 -24.21 64.65
CA TRP A 227 38.98 -24.84 64.96
C TRP A 227 39.16 -25.23 66.42
N LYS A 228 38.52 -24.53 67.37
CA LYS A 228 38.66 -24.88 68.79
C LYS A 228 38.03 -26.25 69.09
N GLY A 229 36.80 -26.48 68.63
CA GLY A 229 36.11 -27.75 68.87
C GLY A 229 36.70 -28.95 68.12
N LEU A 230 37.24 -28.77 66.91
CA LEU A 230 37.87 -29.85 66.16
C LEU A 230 39.27 -30.19 66.71
N GLY A 231 40.02 -29.17 67.16
CA GLY A 231 41.28 -29.37 67.86
C GLY A 231 41.10 -30.11 69.18
N ASP A 232 40.09 -29.71 69.97
CA ASP A 232 39.74 -30.38 71.22
C ASP A 232 39.29 -31.83 70.94
N PHE A 233 38.40 -32.08 69.96
CA PHE A 233 37.95 -33.43 69.62
C PHE A 233 39.05 -34.36 69.06
N LEU A 234 40.01 -33.82 68.30
CA LEU A 234 41.13 -34.61 67.79
C LEU A 234 42.19 -34.86 68.87
N ASN A 235 42.38 -33.92 69.82
CA ASN A 235 43.26 -34.13 70.98
C ASN A 235 42.61 -35.03 72.05
N ASP A 236 41.28 -35.05 72.19
CA ASP A 236 40.56 -35.82 73.20
C ASP A 236 40.40 -37.31 72.84
N ARG A 237 40.70 -37.69 71.59
CA ARG A 237 40.77 -39.11 71.17
C ARG A 237 42.07 -39.82 71.54
N GLY A 238 42.94 -39.16 72.31
CA GLY A 238 44.24 -39.69 72.68
C GLY A 238 44.21 -40.88 73.63
N HIS A 239 43.42 -40.89 74.71
CA HIS A 239 43.81 -41.76 75.84
C HIS A 239 42.77 -42.39 76.76
N GLU A 240 41.46 -42.18 76.61
CA GLU A 240 40.52 -42.73 77.61
C GLU A 240 39.70 -43.92 77.09
N GLY A 241 40.29 -45.12 77.28
CA GLY A 241 39.59 -46.30 77.79
C GLY A 241 38.35 -46.80 77.04
N LEU A 242 38.55 -47.53 75.94
CA LEU A 242 37.59 -48.50 75.41
C LEU A 242 37.47 -49.74 76.32
N MET A 243 37.12 -49.55 77.59
CA MET A 243 36.57 -50.62 78.42
C MET A 243 35.06 -50.39 78.46
N PRO A 244 34.24 -51.16 77.73
CA PRO A 244 32.79 -51.06 77.85
C PRO A 244 32.41 -51.38 79.30
N ASP A 245 31.81 -50.41 80.00
CA ASP A 245 31.20 -50.62 81.32
C ASP A 245 30.07 -51.66 81.17
N PRO A 246 30.25 -52.91 81.66
CA PRO A 246 29.26 -53.96 81.48
C PRO A 246 27.96 -53.67 82.24
N ASP A 247 27.96 -52.70 83.16
CA ASP A 247 26.80 -52.36 84.01
C ASP A 247 25.98 -51.17 83.47
N ALA A 248 26.33 -50.62 82.31
CA ALA A 248 25.60 -49.49 81.71
C ALA A 248 24.17 -49.88 81.26
N TRP A 249 23.91 -51.16 80.97
CA TRP A 249 22.59 -51.62 80.52
C TRP A 249 21.58 -51.86 81.66
N THR A 250 22.03 -52.12 82.89
CA THR A 250 21.13 -52.46 84.01
C THR A 250 20.50 -51.23 84.69
N ARG A 251 21.09 -50.04 84.54
CA ARG A 251 20.58 -48.81 85.18
C ARG A 251 19.37 -48.17 84.50
N LYS A 252 19.04 -48.51 83.25
CA LYS A 252 17.94 -47.87 82.51
C LYS A 252 16.54 -48.42 82.76
N ALA A 253 16.40 -49.52 83.51
CA ALA A 253 15.09 -50.13 83.78
C ALA A 253 14.40 -49.64 85.08
N ALA A 254 15.07 -48.89 85.96
CA ALA A 254 14.55 -48.62 87.32
C ALA A 254 14.01 -47.18 87.56
N GLY A 255 14.08 -46.27 86.59
CA GLY A 255 13.73 -44.85 86.79
C GLY A 255 12.28 -44.48 86.45
N ARG A 256 11.33 -44.93 87.26
CA ARG A 256 9.89 -44.61 87.18
C ARG A 256 9.59 -43.13 87.53
N SER A 257 8.64 -42.57 86.79
CA SER A 257 7.60 -41.61 87.22
C SER A 257 8.00 -40.27 87.88
N ARG A 258 7.57 -39.17 87.26
CA ARG A 258 6.56 -38.25 87.83
C ARG A 258 6.19 -37.18 86.79
N THR A 259 5.08 -37.41 86.10
CA THR A 259 4.27 -36.37 85.48
C THR A 259 3.67 -35.50 86.58
N ARG A 260 3.96 -34.19 86.57
CA ARG A 260 3.21 -33.18 87.33
C ARG A 260 2.51 -32.29 86.31
N TRP A 261 1.20 -32.43 86.24
CA TRP A 261 0.29 -31.50 85.55
C TRP A 261 0.28 -30.16 86.29
N LEU A 262 0.36 -29.07 85.53
CA LEU A 262 -0.34 -27.80 85.74
C LEU A 262 -0.50 -27.13 84.37
#